data_AF-A0A1E1XIU8-F1
#
_entry.id   AF-A0A1E1XIU8-F1
#
_cell.length_a   1.000
_cell.length_b   1.000
_cell.length_c   1.000
_cell.angle_alpha   90.00
_cell.angle_beta   90.00
_cell.angle_gamma   90.00
#
_symmetry.space_group_name_H-M   'P 1'
#
loop_
_entity.id
_entity.type
_entity.pdbx_description
1 polymer ?
#
loop_
_entity_poly.entity_id
_entity_poly.type
_entity_poly.pdbx_seq_one_letter_code
_entity_poly.pdbx_strand_id
1 'polypeptide(L)'
;MGDELNDSGCLEKSRNDSVSEHEDERSHSPDIHFEPVMKLPLIDVKTLEEEEEVLIQLRGKLYRYVTTPGEPPEWKERGTGDVKILRNEAGYCRILMRRDKTFKVCANHYVSANMELKPSHGSDKAWVWSTLADFADEEPKPELLALRFGSVENAQKFKEKFDEAKKMQVEAIKESKIAAAESEAPTKELESLAIKDEGKEVKKEESITAVPESPLEGAAESPKQ
;
A
#
# COMPACT_ATOMS: atom_id res chain seq x y z
N MET A 1 -23.36 -38.46 -64.22
CA MET A 1 -23.92 -38.58 -65.58
C MET A 1 -25.43 -38.69 -65.42
N GLY A 2 -26.17 -37.73 -66.00
CA GLY A 2 -27.64 -37.56 -65.96
C GLY A 2 -28.10 -36.78 -64.73
N ASP A 3 -28.35 -35.46 -64.76
CA ASP A 3 -29.41 -34.69 -65.47
C ASP A 3 -30.83 -34.97 -64.96
N GLU A 4 -31.46 -33.97 -64.31
CA GLU A 4 -32.66 -33.24 -64.78
C GLU A 4 -33.45 -32.58 -63.63
N LEU A 5 -33.46 -31.24 -63.68
CA LEU A 5 -34.61 -30.31 -63.60
C LEU A 5 -35.77 -30.60 -62.63
N ASN A 6 -36.03 -29.65 -61.72
CA ASN A 6 -37.36 -29.02 -61.69
C ASN A 6 -37.30 -27.55 -61.23
N ASP A 7 -37.91 -26.73 -62.06
CA ASP A 7 -38.13 -25.29 -62.00
C ASP A 7 -39.36 -24.97 -61.11
N SER A 8 -39.28 -23.90 -60.33
CA SER A 8 -40.46 -23.14 -59.87
C SER A 8 -40.04 -21.76 -59.37
N GLY A 9 -39.87 -20.88 -60.36
CA GLY A 9 -40.16 -19.44 -60.37
C GLY A 9 -40.53 -18.67 -59.09
N CYS A 10 -39.79 -17.57 -58.94
CA CYS A 10 -40.29 -16.18 -58.87
C CYS A 10 -41.01 -15.71 -57.59
N LEU A 11 -40.33 -14.84 -56.82
CA LEU A 11 -40.68 -13.41 -56.79
C LEU A 11 -39.56 -12.59 -56.12
N GLU A 12 -38.75 -11.91 -56.94
CA GLU A 12 -37.92 -10.79 -56.49
C GLU A 12 -38.84 -9.66 -56.00
N LYS A 13 -38.60 -9.18 -54.77
CA LYS A 13 -39.02 -7.84 -54.35
C LYS A 13 -37.79 -7.01 -54.11
N SER A 14 -37.41 -6.30 -55.17
CA SER A 14 -36.49 -5.17 -55.17
C SER A 14 -36.97 -4.14 -54.15
N ARG A 15 -36.25 -4.00 -53.04
CA ARG A 15 -36.32 -2.82 -52.17
C ARG A 15 -35.11 -1.95 -52.47
N ASN A 16 -35.31 -1.02 -53.39
CA ASN A 16 -34.46 0.14 -53.55
C ASN A 16 -35.27 1.31 -53.01
N ASP A 17 -34.85 1.91 -51.89
CA ASP A 17 -34.76 3.37 -51.82
C ASP A 17 -34.04 3.86 -50.55
N SER A 18 -33.07 4.75 -50.77
CA SER A 18 -32.74 5.89 -49.91
C SER A 18 -32.08 5.61 -48.56
N VAL A 19 -30.82 5.17 -48.57
CA VAL A 19 -29.87 5.59 -47.52
C VAL A 19 -29.47 7.02 -47.85
N SER A 20 -30.10 7.99 -47.17
CA SER A 20 -29.59 9.35 -47.15
C SER A 20 -28.26 9.33 -46.40
N GLU A 21 -27.15 9.39 -47.13
CA GLU A 21 -25.87 9.83 -46.61
C GLU A 21 -26.04 11.31 -46.21
N HIS A 22 -26.54 11.53 -45.00
CA HIS A 22 -26.33 12.79 -44.32
C HIS A 22 -24.84 12.82 -43.95
N GLU A 23 -24.02 13.27 -44.89
CA GLU A 23 -22.72 13.82 -44.59
C GLU A 23 -22.95 14.97 -43.62
N ASP A 24 -22.77 14.69 -42.33
CA ASP A 24 -22.60 15.71 -41.31
C ASP A 24 -21.34 16.51 -41.67
N GLU A 25 -21.48 17.49 -42.58
CA GLU A 25 -20.58 18.64 -42.69
C GLU A 25 -20.69 19.43 -41.38
N ARG A 26 -20.11 18.88 -40.31
CA ARG A 26 -19.77 19.63 -39.12
C ARG A 26 -18.73 20.64 -39.57
N SER A 27 -19.18 21.86 -39.83
CA SER A 27 -18.33 23.03 -40.02
C SER A 27 -17.24 23.00 -38.95
N HIS A 28 -16.00 22.74 -39.36
CA HIS A 28 -14.86 22.78 -38.46
C HIS A 28 -14.84 24.16 -37.83
N SER A 29 -14.98 24.24 -36.51
CA SER A 29 -14.82 25.50 -35.79
C SER A 29 -13.47 26.09 -36.17
N PRO A 30 -13.37 27.41 -36.44
CA PRO A 30 -12.10 28.02 -36.80
C PRO A 30 -11.06 27.70 -35.71
N ASP A 31 -9.89 27.21 -36.13
CA ASP A 31 -8.79 26.89 -35.22
C ASP A 31 -8.30 28.18 -34.58
N ILE A 32 -8.70 28.42 -33.32
CA ILE A 32 -8.35 29.63 -32.59
C ILE A 32 -6.92 29.46 -32.07
N HIS A 33 -5.97 30.11 -32.72
CA HIS A 33 -4.58 30.13 -32.30
C HIS A 33 -4.36 31.10 -31.13
N PHE A 34 -3.65 30.64 -30.09
CA PHE A 34 -3.25 31.45 -28.94
C PHE A 34 -1.73 31.53 -28.84
N GLU A 35 -1.19 32.73 -28.64
CA GLU A 35 0.23 32.90 -28.34
C GLU A 35 0.56 32.37 -26.92
N PRO A 36 1.62 31.56 -26.75
CA PRO A 36 1.99 31.04 -25.44
C PRO A 36 2.40 32.15 -24.48
N VAL A 37 1.76 32.21 -23.31
CA VAL A 37 2.11 33.18 -22.23
C VAL A 37 3.54 32.95 -21.72
N MET A 38 4.03 31.71 -21.76
CA MET A 38 5.36 31.34 -21.30
C MET A 38 5.88 30.11 -22.05
N LYS A 39 7.19 30.07 -22.31
CA LYS A 39 7.89 28.88 -22.79
C LYS A 39 8.52 28.16 -21.60
N LEU A 40 8.04 26.95 -21.30
CA LEU A 40 8.63 26.11 -20.26
C LEU A 40 9.82 25.33 -20.85
N PRO A 41 10.99 25.31 -20.19
CA PRO A 41 12.09 24.46 -20.62
C PRO A 41 11.72 22.98 -20.42
N LEU A 42 12.26 22.12 -21.28
CA LEU A 42 12.17 20.67 -21.06
C LEU A 42 13.04 20.32 -19.85
N ILE A 43 12.46 19.66 -18.85
CA ILE A 43 13.13 19.23 -17.63
C ILE A 43 13.12 17.70 -17.61
N ASP A 44 14.26 17.11 -17.28
CA ASP A 44 14.35 15.68 -17.01
C ASP A 44 13.76 15.40 -15.63
N VAL A 45 12.68 14.61 -15.58
CA VAL A 45 11.95 14.31 -14.34
C VAL A 45 12.30 12.90 -13.90
N LYS A 46 12.99 12.79 -12.77
CA LYS A 46 13.29 11.52 -12.12
C LYS A 46 12.09 11.02 -11.30
N THR A 47 11.87 9.71 -11.30
CA THR A 47 10.78 9.08 -10.55
C THR A 47 11.16 8.81 -9.10
N LEU A 48 12.46 8.82 -8.78
CA LEU A 48 13.03 8.40 -7.49
C LEU A 48 12.71 6.94 -7.17
N GLU A 49 12.64 6.13 -8.22
CA GLU A 49 12.41 4.67 -8.20
C GLU A 49 13.56 3.94 -8.94
N GLU A 50 14.56 4.66 -9.47
CA GLU A 50 15.58 4.13 -10.38
C GLU A 50 16.59 3.20 -9.69
N GLU A 51 16.78 3.37 -8.38
CA GLU A 51 17.70 2.58 -7.53
C GLU A 51 16.98 1.45 -6.78
N GLU A 52 15.71 1.18 -7.13
CA GLU A 52 14.89 0.16 -6.47
C GLU A 52 14.55 -1.00 -7.41
N GLU A 53 14.62 -2.21 -6.87
CA GLU A 53 14.20 -3.42 -7.55
C GLU A 53 12.68 -3.61 -7.46
N VAL A 54 12.04 -3.88 -8.59
CA VAL A 54 10.61 -4.20 -8.66
C VAL A 54 10.39 -5.68 -8.35
N LEU A 55 9.92 -6.00 -7.13
CA LEU A 55 9.62 -7.37 -6.72
C LEU A 55 8.33 -7.90 -7.38
N ILE A 56 7.35 -7.02 -7.56
CA ILE A 56 6.10 -7.30 -8.27
C ILE A 56 5.47 -6.00 -8.77
N GLN A 57 4.83 -6.06 -9.94
CA GLN A 57 3.99 -5.00 -10.48
C GLN A 57 2.68 -5.61 -10.98
N LEU A 58 1.55 -5.13 -10.44
CA LEU A 58 0.22 -5.62 -10.81
C LEU A 58 -0.79 -4.49 -10.92
N ARG A 59 -1.74 -4.66 -11.83
CA ARG A 59 -2.88 -3.76 -11.98
C ARG A 59 -3.87 -3.93 -10.82
N GLY A 60 -4.25 -2.82 -10.17
CA GLY A 60 -5.19 -2.85 -9.06
C GLY A 60 -6.00 -1.56 -8.91
N LYS A 61 -7.00 -1.63 -8.02
CA LYS A 61 -7.79 -0.48 -7.57
C LYS A 61 -7.70 -0.38 -6.04
N LEU A 62 -7.19 0.75 -5.58
CA LEU A 62 -6.96 1.06 -4.18
C LEU A 62 -8.13 1.88 -3.61
N TYR A 63 -8.53 1.52 -2.42
CA TYR A 63 -9.55 2.19 -1.62
C TYR A 63 -8.95 2.60 -0.27
N ARG A 64 -9.47 3.70 0.26
CA ARG A 64 -9.18 4.22 1.59
C ARG A 64 -10.45 4.11 2.43
N TYR A 65 -10.34 3.62 3.65
CA TYR A 65 -11.42 3.67 4.62
C TYR A 65 -11.47 5.06 5.26
N VAL A 66 -12.61 5.73 5.14
CA VAL A 66 -12.80 7.10 5.65
C VAL A 66 -13.80 7.08 6.78
N THR A 67 -13.42 7.70 7.90
CA THR A 67 -14.29 7.94 9.05
C THR A 67 -14.48 9.45 9.21
N THR A 68 -15.61 9.99 8.74
CA THR A 68 -15.97 11.39 8.98
C THR A 68 -16.86 11.46 10.23
N PRO A 69 -16.62 12.39 11.17
CA PRO A 69 -17.54 12.61 12.29
C PRO A 69 -18.96 12.91 11.79
N GLY A 70 -19.94 12.13 12.27
CA GLY A 70 -21.34 12.30 11.87
C GLY A 70 -21.77 11.54 10.61
N GLU A 71 -20.87 10.83 9.94
CA GLU A 71 -21.17 9.97 8.78
C GLU A 71 -20.80 8.51 9.08
N PRO A 72 -21.50 7.52 8.51
CA PRO A 72 -21.08 6.13 8.60
C PRO A 72 -19.72 5.94 7.91
N PRO A 73 -18.82 5.13 8.49
CA PRO A 73 -17.56 4.81 7.84
C PRO A 73 -17.76 4.14 6.48
N GLU A 74 -16.97 4.55 5.49
CA GLU A 74 -17.10 4.04 4.13
C GLU A 74 -15.76 3.89 3.40
N TRP A 75 -15.76 3.03 2.38
CA TRP A 75 -14.63 2.86 1.48
C TRP A 75 -14.72 3.85 0.33
N LYS A 76 -13.75 4.77 0.22
CA LYS A 76 -13.61 5.69 -0.92
C LYS A 76 -12.53 5.22 -1.87
N GLU A 77 -12.77 5.32 -3.17
CA GLU A 77 -11.73 5.04 -4.17
C GLU A 77 -10.58 6.03 -3.99
N ARG A 78 -9.36 5.52 -3.83
CA ARG A 78 -8.15 6.32 -3.66
C ARG A 78 -7.38 6.42 -4.98
N GLY A 79 -7.36 5.36 -5.78
CA GLY A 79 -6.72 5.36 -7.09
C GLY A 79 -6.83 4.04 -7.85
N THR A 80 -6.73 4.11 -9.17
CA THR A 80 -6.64 2.95 -10.07
C THR A 80 -5.34 3.06 -10.86
N GLY A 81 -4.58 1.98 -10.94
CA GLY A 81 -3.27 1.98 -11.59
C GLY A 81 -2.45 0.73 -11.27
N ASP A 82 -1.15 0.83 -11.49
CA ASP A 82 -0.21 -0.25 -11.19
C ASP A 82 0.34 -0.08 -9.77
N VAL A 83 0.15 -1.11 -8.95
CA VAL A 83 0.80 -1.24 -7.65
C VAL A 83 2.13 -1.96 -7.82
N LYS A 84 3.17 -1.46 -7.17
CA LYS A 84 4.49 -2.08 -7.10
C LYS A 84 4.86 -2.37 -5.64
N ILE A 85 5.58 -3.46 -5.43
CA ILE A 85 6.42 -3.63 -4.24
C ILE A 85 7.87 -3.44 -4.70
N LEU A 86 8.52 -2.45 -4.13
CA LEU A 86 9.88 -2.02 -4.47
C LEU A 86 10.82 -2.36 -3.33
N ARG A 87 12.06 -2.74 -3.63
CA ARG A 87 13.12 -3.00 -2.66
C ARG A 87 14.32 -2.12 -2.94
N ASN A 88 14.81 -1.39 -1.95
CA ASN A 88 16.03 -0.59 -2.08
C ASN A 88 17.30 -1.42 -1.80
N GLU A 89 18.48 -0.84 -2.08
CA GLU A 89 19.77 -1.51 -1.84
C GLU A 89 20.01 -1.90 -0.38
N ALA A 90 19.44 -1.15 0.57
CA ALA A 90 19.49 -1.48 2.00
C ALA A 90 18.51 -2.60 2.42
N GLY A 91 17.78 -3.18 1.47
CA GLY A 91 16.84 -4.29 1.70
C GLY A 91 15.45 -3.88 2.19
N TYR A 92 15.19 -2.58 2.40
CA TYR A 92 13.87 -2.09 2.78
C TYR A 92 12.89 -2.18 1.62
N CYS A 93 11.68 -2.66 1.93
CA CYS A 93 10.62 -2.84 0.95
C CYS A 93 9.49 -1.82 1.14
N ARG A 94 9.02 -1.19 0.06
CA ARG A 94 7.87 -0.27 0.07
C ARG A 94 6.81 -0.63 -0.96
N ILE A 95 5.57 -0.30 -0.66
CA ILE A 95 4.46 -0.30 -1.61
C ILE A 95 4.40 1.09 -2.26
N LEU A 96 4.37 1.12 -3.58
CA LEU A 96 4.18 2.33 -4.37
C LEU A 96 3.09 2.11 -5.41
N MET A 97 2.14 3.03 -5.50
CA MET A 97 1.08 2.97 -6.51
C MET A 97 0.82 4.36 -7.07
N ARG A 98 0.69 4.44 -8.40
CA ARG A 98 0.37 5.69 -9.12
C ARG A 98 -0.95 5.55 -9.87
N ARG A 99 -1.71 6.64 -9.94
CA ARG A 99 -2.97 6.71 -10.70
C ARG A 99 -2.67 6.77 -12.20
N ASP A 100 -3.54 6.15 -12.99
CA ASP A 100 -3.49 6.30 -14.43
C ASP A 100 -3.62 7.75 -14.88
N LYS A 101 -2.99 8.06 -16.01
CA LYS A 101 -3.03 9.34 -16.75
C LYS A 101 -2.40 10.51 -16.00
N THR A 102 -2.69 10.66 -14.71
CA THR A 102 -2.16 11.72 -13.85
C THR A 102 -0.81 11.38 -13.23
N PHE A 103 -0.47 10.09 -13.14
CA PHE A 103 0.77 9.57 -12.54
C PHE A 103 1.00 10.01 -11.07
N LYS A 104 -0.04 10.58 -10.42
CA LYS A 104 -0.03 10.98 -9.01
C LYS A 104 0.05 9.74 -8.13
N VAL A 105 0.90 9.79 -7.11
CA VAL A 105 1.01 8.75 -6.10
C VAL A 105 -0.31 8.63 -5.34
N CYS A 106 -0.75 7.40 -5.09
CA CYS A 106 -1.95 7.10 -4.29
C CYS A 106 -1.70 6.11 -3.14
N ALA A 107 -0.55 5.46 -3.12
CA ALA A 107 0.01 4.77 -1.96
C ALA A 107 1.53 4.89 -2.01
N ASN A 108 2.16 5.17 -0.87
CA ASN A 108 3.61 5.18 -0.70
C ASN A 108 3.95 4.94 0.78
N HIS A 109 4.28 3.70 1.14
CA HIS A 109 4.67 3.36 2.50
C HIS A 109 5.54 2.11 2.54
N TYR A 110 6.39 2.01 3.56
CA TYR A 110 7.15 0.79 3.81
C TYR A 110 6.23 -0.37 4.22
N VAL A 111 6.63 -1.58 3.84
CA VAL A 111 6.04 -2.81 4.37
C VAL A 111 6.60 -3.00 5.78
N SER A 112 5.75 -2.93 6.79
CA SER A 112 6.17 -3.11 8.20
C SER A 112 6.15 -4.57 8.62
N ALA A 113 7.04 -4.95 9.55
CA ALA A 113 7.13 -6.31 10.10
C ALA A 113 5.85 -6.80 10.82
N ASN A 114 4.99 -5.89 11.26
CA ASN A 114 3.70 -6.18 11.89
C ASN A 114 2.50 -6.01 10.95
N MET A 115 2.73 -5.62 9.69
CA MET A 115 1.65 -5.42 8.71
C MET A 115 1.12 -6.78 8.23
N GLU A 116 -0.19 -6.89 8.05
CA GLU A 116 -0.85 -8.13 7.64
C GLU A 116 -1.95 -7.83 6.60
N LEU A 117 -1.94 -8.58 5.50
CA LEU A 117 -3.02 -8.56 4.52
C LEU A 117 -4.15 -9.47 4.98
N LYS A 118 -5.32 -8.88 5.25
CA LYS A 118 -6.55 -9.60 5.60
C LYS A 118 -7.50 -9.66 4.40
N PRO A 119 -8.19 -10.77 4.15
CA PRO A 119 -9.15 -10.85 3.05
C PRO A 119 -10.28 -9.84 3.29
N SER A 120 -10.71 -9.16 2.23
CA SER A 120 -11.87 -8.27 2.29
C SER A 120 -13.17 -9.07 2.42
N HIS A 121 -14.13 -8.57 3.19
CA HIS A 121 -15.40 -9.26 3.37
C HIS A 121 -16.15 -9.34 2.04
N GLY A 122 -16.46 -10.56 1.59
CA GLY A 122 -17.18 -10.78 0.33
C GLY A 122 -16.33 -10.66 -0.95
N SER A 123 -14.99 -10.59 -0.85
CA SER A 123 -14.12 -10.65 -2.04
C SER A 123 -12.84 -11.44 -1.80
N ASP A 124 -12.63 -12.44 -2.64
CA ASP A 124 -11.39 -13.23 -2.78
C ASP A 124 -10.30 -12.52 -3.61
N LYS A 125 -10.66 -11.39 -4.24
CA LYS A 125 -9.78 -10.57 -5.08
C LYS A 125 -9.24 -9.34 -4.36
N ALA A 126 -9.51 -9.17 -3.08
CA ALA A 126 -9.17 -7.95 -2.36
C ALA A 126 -8.55 -8.22 -0.99
N TRP A 127 -7.50 -7.45 -0.69
CA TRP A 127 -6.79 -7.46 0.58
C TRP A 127 -6.96 -6.13 1.30
N VAL A 128 -7.03 -6.17 2.62
CA VAL A 128 -7.14 -5.02 3.51
C VAL A 128 -5.97 -5.01 4.48
N TRP A 129 -5.33 -3.86 4.68
CA TRP A 129 -4.27 -3.69 5.67
C TRP A 129 -4.24 -2.26 6.22
N SER A 130 -3.63 -2.11 7.39
CA SER A 130 -3.39 -0.81 8.01
C SER A 130 -1.92 -0.42 7.86
N THR A 131 -1.67 0.84 7.53
CA THR A 131 -0.35 1.47 7.53
C THR A 131 -0.37 2.70 8.44
N LEU A 132 0.72 2.92 9.18
CA LEU A 132 0.81 4.04 10.13
C LEU A 132 1.31 5.34 9.49
N ALA A 133 1.98 5.24 8.35
CA ALA A 133 2.65 6.36 7.68
C ALA A 133 2.64 6.17 6.15
N ASP A 134 1.46 6.30 5.53
CA ASP A 134 1.34 6.49 4.09
C ASP A 134 1.73 7.91 3.71
N PHE A 135 2.58 8.05 2.69
CA PHE A 135 3.17 9.30 2.24
C PHE A 135 2.69 9.69 0.82
N ALA A 136 1.52 9.21 0.40
CA ALA A 136 1.00 9.53 -0.94
C ALA A 136 0.61 11.01 -1.11
N ASP A 137 0.29 11.69 0.00
CA ASP A 137 -0.07 13.11 0.04
C ASP A 137 1.10 13.97 0.58
N GLU A 138 2.35 13.49 0.48
CA GLU A 138 3.59 14.15 0.95
C GLU A 138 3.67 14.42 2.46
N GLU A 139 2.78 13.79 3.24
CA GLU A 139 2.73 13.83 4.69
C GLU A 139 2.43 12.43 5.23
N PRO A 140 3.09 11.96 6.31
CA PRO A 140 2.84 10.65 6.86
C PRO A 140 1.46 10.60 7.52
N LYS A 141 0.56 9.77 6.99
CA LYS A 141 -0.80 9.60 7.49
C LYS A 141 -1.10 8.13 7.81
N PRO A 142 -1.76 7.83 8.95
CA PRO A 142 -2.28 6.49 9.19
C PRO A 142 -3.47 6.24 8.28
N GLU A 143 -3.47 5.09 7.60
CA GLU A 143 -4.46 4.75 6.59
C GLU A 143 -4.87 3.28 6.74
N LEU A 144 -6.17 3.02 6.61
CA LEU A 144 -6.69 1.67 6.39
C LEU A 144 -7.03 1.53 4.91
N LEU A 145 -6.28 0.67 4.23
CA LEU A 145 -6.29 0.54 2.77
C LEU A 145 -6.89 -0.80 2.37
N ALA A 146 -7.58 -0.80 1.24
CA ALA A 146 -8.00 -2.03 0.57
C ALA A 146 -7.59 -2.00 -0.90
N LEU A 147 -7.00 -3.09 -1.38
CA LEU A 147 -6.56 -3.22 -2.77
C LEU A 147 -7.28 -4.38 -3.42
N ARG A 148 -8.00 -4.09 -4.51
CA ARG A 148 -8.72 -5.06 -5.31
C ARG A 148 -8.02 -5.30 -6.64
N PHE A 149 -7.89 -6.57 -7.01
CA PHE A 149 -7.32 -7.02 -8.27
C PHE A 149 -8.41 -7.48 -9.25
N GLY A 150 -8.07 -7.54 -10.54
CA GLY A 150 -8.97 -8.05 -11.57
C GLY A 150 -9.25 -9.56 -11.44
N SER A 151 -8.26 -10.31 -10.93
CA SER A 151 -8.31 -11.77 -10.81
C SER A 151 -7.84 -12.23 -9.43
N VAL A 152 -8.28 -13.44 -9.03
CA VAL A 152 -7.93 -14.03 -7.73
C VAL A 152 -6.45 -14.42 -7.73
N GLU A 153 -5.94 -14.88 -8.87
CA GLU A 153 -4.54 -15.26 -9.05
C GLU A 153 -3.62 -14.06 -8.80
N ASN A 154 -3.97 -12.88 -9.31
CA ASN A 154 -3.20 -11.66 -9.06
C ASN A 154 -3.27 -11.24 -7.59
N ALA A 155 -4.42 -11.40 -6.93
CA ALA A 155 -4.53 -11.15 -5.51
C ALA A 155 -3.62 -12.08 -4.70
N GLN A 156 -3.58 -13.38 -5.00
CA GLN A 156 -2.72 -14.33 -4.31
C GLN A 156 -1.23 -14.07 -4.58
N LYS A 157 -0.84 -13.80 -5.84
CA LYS A 157 0.53 -13.40 -6.19
C LYS A 157 0.99 -12.16 -5.42
N PHE A 158 0.11 -11.17 -5.29
CA PHE A 158 0.41 -9.98 -4.50
C PHE A 158 0.64 -10.33 -3.03
N LYS A 159 -0.22 -11.19 -2.44
CA LYS A 159 -0.07 -11.63 -1.06
C LYS A 159 1.24 -12.38 -0.83
N GLU A 160 1.58 -13.33 -1.71
CA GLU A 160 2.84 -14.08 -1.62
C GLU A 160 4.05 -13.15 -1.63
N LYS A 161 4.09 -12.19 -2.57
CA LYS A 161 5.18 -11.21 -2.67
C LYS A 161 5.20 -10.22 -1.52
N PHE A 162 4.04 -9.85 -0.98
CA PHE A 162 3.95 -9.04 0.22
C PHE A 162 4.54 -9.76 1.44
N ASP A 163 4.20 -11.04 1.63
CA ASP A 163 4.72 -11.85 2.74
C ASP A 163 6.23 -12.09 2.60
N GLU A 164 6.73 -12.23 1.38
CA GLU A 164 8.18 -12.26 1.07
C GLU A 164 8.87 -10.94 1.42
N ALA A 165 8.32 -9.80 0.96
CA ALA A 165 8.84 -8.47 1.25
C ALA A 165 8.85 -8.17 2.77
N LYS A 166 7.83 -8.64 3.51
CA LYS A 166 7.77 -8.53 4.96
C LYS A 166 8.92 -9.29 5.64
N LYS A 167 9.29 -10.48 5.15
CA LYS A 167 10.44 -11.23 5.66
C LYS A 167 11.75 -10.49 5.36
N MET A 168 11.92 -9.99 4.13
CA MET A 168 13.09 -9.19 3.74
C MET A 168 13.24 -7.95 4.63
N GLN A 169 12.14 -7.25 4.92
CA GLN A 169 12.14 -6.10 5.83
C GLN A 169 12.67 -6.45 7.23
N VAL A 170 12.25 -7.61 7.77
CA VAL A 170 12.71 -8.05 9.10
C VAL A 170 14.22 -8.30 9.10
N GLU A 171 14.75 -8.94 8.05
CA GLU A 171 16.20 -9.17 7.94
C GLU A 171 16.97 -7.87 7.76
N ALA A 172 16.52 -6.94 6.90
CA ALA A 172 17.13 -5.62 6.74
C ALA A 172 17.17 -4.81 8.06
N ILE A 173 16.11 -4.90 8.86
CA ILE A 173 16.07 -4.26 10.19
C ILE A 173 17.06 -4.91 11.17
N LYS A 174 17.30 -6.22 11.08
CA LYS A 174 18.31 -6.89 11.92
C LYS A 174 19.72 -6.49 11.50
N GLU A 175 20.02 -6.52 10.21
CA GLU A 175 21.33 -6.16 9.66
C GLU A 175 21.69 -4.71 9.99
N SER A 176 20.76 -3.76 9.82
CA SER A 176 20.96 -2.36 10.20
C SER A 176 21.21 -2.16 11.70
N LYS A 177 20.56 -2.94 12.58
CA LYS A 177 20.83 -2.90 14.03
C LYS A 177 22.21 -3.44 14.39
N ILE A 178 22.67 -4.50 13.72
CA ILE A 178 24.00 -5.08 13.93
C ILE A 178 25.08 -4.09 13.48
N ALA A 179 24.92 -3.49 12.30
CA ALA A 179 25.84 -2.48 11.78
C ALA A 179 25.92 -1.24 12.70
N ALA A 180 24.80 -0.82 13.28
CA ALA A 180 24.78 0.28 14.26
C ALA A 180 25.54 -0.08 15.54
N ALA A 181 25.38 -1.31 16.07
CA ALA A 181 26.06 -1.78 17.27
C ALA A 181 27.58 -1.98 17.07
N GLU A 182 28.01 -2.39 15.87
CA GLU A 182 29.44 -2.54 15.54
C GLU A 182 30.15 -1.19 15.34
N SER A 183 29.42 -0.14 14.94
CA SER A 183 29.99 1.21 14.80
C SER A 183 30.22 1.94 16.14
N GLU A 184 29.71 1.41 17.27
CA GLU A 184 29.83 2.00 18.60
C GLU A 184 30.88 1.33 19.53
N ALA A 185 31.64 0.33 19.07
CA ALA A 185 32.71 -0.31 19.86
C ALA A 185 34.06 -0.26 19.12
N PRO A 186 35.04 0.54 19.58
CA PRO A 186 35.93 0.00 20.61
C PRO A 186 36.55 1.07 21.56
N THR A 187 36.14 1.12 22.83
CA THR A 187 37.02 1.61 23.92
C THR A 187 36.72 0.94 25.27
N LYS A 188 36.75 -0.40 25.37
CA LYS A 188 36.84 -1.09 26.69
C LYS A 188 37.62 -2.40 26.61
N GLU A 189 38.82 -2.38 26.03
CA GLU A 189 39.84 -3.40 26.28
C GLU A 189 41.12 -2.71 26.79
N LEU A 190 41.12 -2.27 28.05
CA LEU A 190 42.36 -1.90 28.77
C LEU A 190 42.20 -1.96 30.31
N GLU A 191 41.25 -2.74 30.84
CA GLU A 191 41.15 -3.02 32.29
C GLU A 191 41.30 -4.52 32.56
N SER A 192 42.45 -5.06 32.16
CA SER A 192 43.00 -6.24 32.84
C SER A 192 44.48 -5.98 33.06
N LEU A 193 44.85 -5.61 34.31
CA LEU A 193 46.15 -5.80 34.98
C LEU A 193 46.31 -4.78 36.13
N ALA A 194 45.78 -5.08 37.32
CA ALA A 194 46.43 -4.75 38.60
C ALA A 194 45.86 -5.62 39.73
N ILE A 195 46.73 -6.02 40.64
CA ILE A 195 46.69 -7.24 41.47
C ILE A 195 46.15 -6.97 42.89
N LYS A 196 45.57 -8.04 43.45
CA LYS A 196 45.20 -8.35 44.85
C LYS A 196 45.89 -7.53 45.96
N ASP A 197 45.11 -7.17 46.99
CA ASP A 197 45.48 -7.38 48.41
C ASP A 197 44.22 -7.44 49.31
N GLU A 198 44.36 -8.04 50.49
CA GLU A 198 43.35 -8.79 51.26
C GLU A 198 42.50 -7.98 52.27
N GLY A 199 41.30 -8.49 52.54
CA GLY A 199 40.77 -8.72 53.90
C GLY A 199 40.16 -7.55 54.70
N LYS A 200 38.82 -7.57 54.87
CA LYS A 200 38.18 -7.65 56.20
C LYS A 200 36.67 -7.91 56.14
N GLU A 201 36.28 -8.97 56.83
CA GLU A 201 34.93 -9.44 57.15
C GLU A 201 34.30 -8.60 58.29
N VAL A 202 33.03 -8.18 58.20
CA VAL A 202 32.07 -8.14 59.35
C VAL A 202 30.62 -8.30 58.86
N LYS A 203 29.90 -9.13 59.64
CA LYS A 203 28.52 -9.68 59.62
C LYS A 203 27.40 -8.62 59.75
N LYS A 204 26.28 -8.76 59.02
CA LYS A 204 24.97 -9.37 59.36
C LYS A 204 24.04 -8.43 60.16
N GLU A 205 22.86 -8.12 59.61
CA GLU A 205 21.55 -8.37 60.26
C GLU A 205 20.36 -8.03 59.35
N GLU A 206 19.37 -8.91 59.39
CA GLU A 206 18.04 -8.80 58.78
C GLU A 206 17.20 -7.72 59.47
N SER A 207 16.29 -7.08 58.74
CA SER A 207 14.94 -6.87 59.30
C SER A 207 13.89 -6.75 58.22
N ILE A 208 12.83 -7.46 58.51
CA ILE A 208 11.54 -7.64 57.86
C ILE A 208 10.62 -6.53 58.39
N THR A 209 9.69 -6.01 57.60
CA THR A 209 8.29 -5.69 57.97
C THR A 209 7.62 -5.00 56.77
N ALA A 210 6.66 -5.66 56.13
CA ALA A 210 5.24 -5.76 56.49
C ALA A 210 4.42 -4.57 55.97
N VAL A 211 3.59 -4.90 54.99
CA VAL A 211 2.41 -4.17 54.53
C VAL A 211 1.48 -3.91 55.72
N PRO A 212 0.70 -2.82 55.69
CA PRO A 212 -0.70 -2.98 56.03
C PRO A 212 -1.62 -2.47 54.92
N GLU A 213 -2.58 -3.33 54.65
CA GLU A 213 -3.71 -3.18 53.75
C GLU A 213 -4.86 -2.49 54.53
N SER A 214 -5.70 -1.76 53.79
CA SER A 214 -7.14 -1.55 54.03
C SER A 214 -7.57 -0.48 55.06
N PRO A 215 -8.86 -0.05 55.16
CA PRO A 215 -10.03 -0.41 54.35
C PRO A 215 -11.11 0.72 54.15
N LEU A 216 -12.25 0.34 53.53
CA LEU A 216 -13.64 0.87 53.69
C LEU A 216 -14.02 2.19 52.98
N GLU A 217 -15.22 2.41 52.42
CA GLU A 217 -16.45 1.65 52.13
C GLU A 217 -17.40 2.65 51.40
N GLY A 218 -18.43 2.18 50.68
CA GLY A 218 -19.54 3.07 50.27
C GLY A 218 -20.33 2.61 49.05
N ALA A 219 -21.30 1.73 49.26
CA ALA A 219 -22.27 1.22 48.30
C ALA A 219 -23.48 2.15 48.08
N ALA A 220 -24.40 1.67 47.21
CA ALA A 220 -25.81 2.06 46.99
C ALA A 220 -26.05 3.19 45.97
N GLU A 221 -27.05 3.20 45.08
CA GLU A 221 -28.14 2.29 44.69
C GLU A 221 -28.80 2.91 43.43
N SER A 222 -29.46 2.10 42.59
CA SER A 222 -30.27 2.57 41.46
C SER A 222 -31.52 3.34 41.90
N PRO A 223 -32.17 4.10 41.01
CA PRO A 223 -33.59 3.81 40.79
C PRO A 223 -34.03 3.79 39.32
N LYS A 224 -35.05 2.98 39.08
CA LYS A 224 -35.92 2.93 37.90
C LYS A 224 -36.51 4.30 37.56
N GLN A 225 -36.66 4.57 36.27
CA GLN A 225 -37.90 5.02 35.64
C GLN A 225 -37.93 4.55 34.18
#